data_AF-A0A1Z1W6Q4-F1
#
_entry.id   AF-A0A1Z1W6Q4-F1
#
_cell.length_a   1.000
_cell.length_b   1.000
_cell.length_c   1.000
_cell.angle_alpha   90.00
_cell.angle_beta   90.00
_cell.angle_gamma   90.00
#
_symmetry.space_group_name_H-M   'P 1'
#
loop_
_entity.id
_entity.type
_entity.pdbx_description
1 polymer ?
#
loop_
_entity_poly.entity_id
_entity_poly.type
_entity_poly.pdbx_seq_one_letter_code
_entity_poly.pdbx_strand_id
1 'polypeptide(L)'
;MLLSGPGAPRAGGWLDERLPLPDLRRGLRKWRRTRPFWGGLLLILGGAELLVVPLSPLTVLVSLGIGGIAAIGIGIALMVAGLFLWLLPHAHHYVSVNALILSVLSFAATNLGGFLIGMLLGIAGSAMGFGWTPVADDDQERAGRPKVRDGQGTRTLAVLLPVVLAGTVLWGAVPARAAPGDDGIVAARTPPTITTTLFAPQGFIVAGVTDVPTAEGPLKVMVLRMKAASLTDYRLTTRDGSRELSLGADTLDLSGAVTLYLTKFKGCIEGILCLTFTPDKLPVPPLVPPFVFMTEVSAEQALVTSDSIVAGGLKLGARA
;
A
#
# COMPACT_ATOMS: atom_id res chain seq x y z
N MET A 1 -84.76 -24.40 7.79
CA MET A 1 -83.90 -25.50 7.30
C MET A 1 -82.87 -24.87 6.37
N LEU A 2 -81.65 -24.64 6.85
CA LEU A 2 -80.40 -24.47 6.09
C LEU A 2 -79.28 -24.25 7.14
N LEU A 3 -78.52 -25.31 7.37
CA LEU A 3 -77.42 -25.40 8.32
C LEU A 3 -76.22 -24.62 7.77
N SER A 4 -75.79 -23.56 8.45
CA SER A 4 -74.43 -23.03 8.29
C SER A 4 -73.45 -23.98 8.96
N GLY A 5 -72.62 -24.65 8.17
CA GLY A 5 -71.53 -25.47 8.67
C GLY A 5 -70.48 -24.60 9.39
N PRO A 6 -69.86 -25.09 10.48
CA PRO A 6 -68.78 -24.39 11.14
C PRO A 6 -67.56 -24.35 10.20
N GLY A 7 -67.13 -23.14 9.84
CA GLY A 7 -65.93 -22.91 9.05
C GLY A 7 -64.72 -23.56 9.72
N ALA A 8 -63.98 -24.34 8.95
CA ALA A 8 -62.74 -24.96 9.38
C ALA A 8 -61.79 -23.90 9.99
N PRO A 9 -61.16 -24.17 11.15
CA PRO A 9 -60.16 -23.27 11.70
C PRO A 9 -59.00 -23.16 10.71
N ARG A 10 -58.68 -21.94 10.28
CA ARG A 10 -57.48 -21.64 9.49
C ARG A 10 -56.27 -22.18 10.25
N ALA A 11 -55.67 -23.26 9.76
CA ALA A 11 -54.57 -24.00 10.36
C ALA A 11 -53.23 -23.23 10.43
N GLY A 12 -53.24 -21.90 10.33
CA GLY A 12 -52.06 -21.04 10.38
C GLY A 12 -51.88 -20.25 11.67
N GLY A 13 -52.93 -20.05 12.48
CA GLY A 13 -52.88 -19.10 13.61
C GLY A 13 -52.00 -19.55 14.78
N TRP A 14 -52.01 -20.84 15.12
CA TRP A 14 -51.37 -21.32 16.36
C TRP A 14 -49.84 -21.37 16.30
N LEU A 15 -49.26 -21.43 15.10
CA LEU A 15 -47.81 -21.35 14.90
C LEU A 15 -47.31 -19.90 14.85
N ASP A 16 -48.16 -18.97 14.42
CA ASP A 16 -47.85 -17.53 14.41
C ASP A 16 -47.98 -16.90 15.81
N GLU A 17 -48.80 -17.47 16.71
CA GLU A 17 -49.05 -16.95 18.06
C GLU A 17 -47.92 -17.23 19.07
N ARG A 18 -47.03 -18.20 18.79
CA ARG A 18 -46.02 -18.69 19.76
C ARG A 18 -44.57 -18.26 19.49
N LEU A 19 -44.32 -17.46 18.47
CA LEU A 19 -42.97 -16.95 18.18
C LEU A 19 -42.98 -15.42 18.18
N PRO A 20 -42.19 -14.74 19.02
CA PRO A 20 -42.14 -13.27 19.12
C PRO A 20 -41.45 -12.58 17.91
N LEU A 21 -41.43 -13.20 16.73
CA LEU A 21 -40.58 -12.82 15.60
C LEU A 21 -41.26 -12.67 14.21
N PRO A 22 -42.59 -12.85 13.98
CA PRO A 22 -43.15 -12.70 12.63
C PRO A 22 -43.06 -11.26 12.11
N ASP A 23 -43.31 -10.26 12.97
CA ASP A 23 -43.21 -8.84 12.60
C ASP A 23 -41.77 -8.41 12.33
N LEU A 24 -40.81 -8.92 13.12
CA LEU A 24 -39.39 -8.69 12.90
C LEU A 24 -38.94 -9.30 11.57
N ARG A 25 -39.40 -10.52 11.23
CA ARG A 25 -39.08 -11.19 9.95
C ARG A 25 -39.68 -10.47 8.76
N ARG A 26 -40.91 -9.93 8.88
CA ARG A 26 -41.57 -9.13 7.83
C ARG A 26 -40.85 -7.79 7.65
N GLY A 27 -40.51 -7.12 8.74
CA GLY A 27 -39.70 -5.89 8.75
C GLY A 27 -38.32 -6.09 8.14
N LEU A 28 -37.61 -7.16 8.50
CA LEU A 28 -36.31 -7.54 7.93
C LEU A 28 -36.43 -7.88 6.43
N ARG A 29 -37.49 -8.56 5.99
CA ARG A 29 -37.72 -8.82 4.56
C ARG A 29 -38.01 -7.53 3.78
N LYS A 30 -38.80 -6.62 4.34
CA LYS A 30 -39.07 -5.30 3.74
C LYS A 30 -37.80 -4.45 3.69
N TRP A 31 -36.98 -4.48 4.74
CA TRP A 31 -35.69 -3.79 4.83
C TRP A 31 -34.65 -4.35 3.84
N ARG A 32 -34.55 -5.67 3.70
CA ARG A 32 -33.68 -6.34 2.71
C ARG A 32 -34.07 -6.06 1.26
N ARG A 33 -35.34 -5.71 0.99
CA ARG A 33 -35.86 -5.36 -0.35
C ARG A 33 -35.73 -3.87 -0.68
N THR A 34 -35.69 -3.02 0.34
CA THR A 34 -35.62 -1.55 0.19
C THR A 34 -34.20 -1.00 0.18
N ARG A 35 -33.16 -1.85 0.34
CA ARG A 35 -31.75 -1.46 0.32
C ARG A 35 -30.90 -2.47 -0.48
N PRO A 36 -29.72 -2.07 -0.99
CA PRO A 36 -28.75 -2.97 -1.66
C PRO A 36 -28.07 -3.90 -0.64
N PHE A 37 -28.86 -4.71 0.07
CA PHE A 37 -28.41 -5.55 1.18
C PHE A 37 -27.38 -6.58 0.74
N TRP A 38 -27.64 -7.26 -0.37
CA TRP A 38 -26.75 -8.28 -0.92
C TRP A 38 -25.44 -7.68 -1.43
N GLY A 39 -25.49 -6.48 -2.02
CA GLY A 39 -24.28 -5.76 -2.41
C GLY A 39 -23.40 -5.45 -1.20
N GLY A 40 -23.99 -4.90 -0.13
CA GLY A 40 -23.25 -4.61 1.10
C GLY A 40 -22.73 -5.85 1.82
N LEU A 41 -23.52 -6.93 1.84
CA LEU A 41 -23.13 -8.19 2.48
C LEU A 41 -21.91 -8.82 1.79
N LEU A 42 -21.89 -8.89 0.46
CA LEU A 42 -20.75 -9.44 -0.27
C LEU A 42 -19.49 -8.60 -0.11
N LEU A 43 -19.62 -7.27 -0.05
CA LEU A 43 -18.48 -6.38 0.19
C LEU A 43 -17.89 -6.58 1.58
N ILE A 44 -18.74 -6.73 2.61
CA ILE A 44 -18.28 -7.02 3.96
C ILE A 44 -17.61 -8.40 4.01
N LEU A 45 -18.19 -9.40 3.36
CA LEU A 45 -17.64 -10.76 3.34
C LEU A 45 -16.29 -10.81 2.60
N GLY A 46 -16.18 -10.13 1.46
CA GLY A 46 -14.93 -10.02 0.71
C GLY A 46 -13.85 -9.23 1.45
N GLY A 47 -14.24 -8.15 2.16
CA GLY A 47 -13.34 -7.40 3.02
C GLY A 47 -12.88 -8.16 4.27
N ALA A 48 -13.77 -8.95 4.87
CA ALA A 48 -13.45 -9.82 6.00
C ALA A 48 -12.51 -10.95 5.57
N GLU A 49 -12.74 -11.55 4.41
CA GLU A 49 -11.85 -12.57 3.85
C GLU A 49 -10.44 -12.03 3.66
N LEU A 50 -10.30 -10.82 3.10
CA LEU A 50 -9.02 -10.10 2.95
C LEU A 50 -8.27 -9.89 4.29
N LEU A 51 -8.99 -9.87 5.41
CA LEU A 51 -8.39 -9.71 6.74
C LEU A 51 -8.03 -11.03 7.43
N VAL A 52 -8.54 -12.17 6.97
CA VAL A 52 -8.29 -13.48 7.62
C VAL A 52 -6.82 -13.92 7.49
N VAL A 53 -6.15 -13.65 6.37
CA VAL A 53 -4.77 -14.13 6.16
C VAL A 53 -3.69 -13.24 6.83
N PRO A 54 -3.80 -11.90 6.94
CA PRO A 54 -2.90 -11.11 7.76
C PRO A 54 -2.97 -11.46 9.25
N LEU A 55 -4.08 -12.07 9.70
CA LEU A 55 -4.26 -12.59 11.06
C LEU A 55 -3.66 -14.00 11.24
N SER A 56 -3.14 -14.62 10.18
CA SER A 56 -2.38 -15.88 10.23
C SER A 56 -0.94 -15.62 10.71
N PRO A 57 -0.17 -16.65 11.16
CA PRO A 57 1.06 -16.43 11.93
C PRO A 57 2.05 -15.50 11.23
N LEU A 58 2.75 -14.67 12.03
CA LEU A 58 3.65 -13.57 11.63
C LEU A 58 4.57 -13.88 10.44
N THR A 59 4.96 -15.15 10.25
CA THR A 59 5.74 -15.66 9.12
C THR A 59 5.09 -15.43 7.75
N VAL A 60 3.76 -15.55 7.64
CA VAL A 60 3.03 -15.30 6.38
C VAL A 60 2.95 -13.80 6.10
N LEU A 61 2.74 -12.98 7.14
CA LEU A 61 2.71 -11.52 7.03
C LEU A 61 4.08 -10.94 6.61
N VAL A 62 5.16 -11.50 7.15
CA VAL A 62 6.54 -11.15 6.76
C VAL A 62 6.84 -11.59 5.32
N SER A 63 6.32 -12.74 4.88
CA SER A 63 6.47 -13.21 3.50
C SER A 63 5.66 -12.39 2.48
N LEU A 64 4.55 -11.76 2.90
CA LEU A 64 3.66 -10.95 2.04
C LEU A 64 4.14 -9.49 1.87
N GLY A 65 5.01 -8.99 2.75
CA GLY A 65 5.57 -7.64 2.67
C GLY A 65 4.50 -6.53 2.60
N ILE A 66 4.72 -5.53 1.74
CA ILE A 66 3.80 -4.38 1.52
C ILE A 66 2.40 -4.83 1.07
N GLY A 67 2.31 -5.96 0.37
CA GLY A 67 1.02 -6.51 -0.08
C GLY A 67 0.10 -6.92 1.08
N GLY A 68 0.67 -7.36 2.20
CA GLY A 68 -0.10 -7.68 3.41
C GLY A 68 -0.75 -6.46 4.05
N ILE A 69 -0.02 -5.34 4.14
CA ILE A 69 -0.54 -4.08 4.70
C ILE A 69 -1.60 -3.48 3.77
N ALA A 70 -1.38 -3.54 2.45
CA ALA A 70 -2.36 -3.10 1.46
C ALA A 70 -3.66 -3.92 1.53
N ALA A 71 -3.56 -5.25 1.75
CA ALA A 71 -4.73 -6.11 1.92
C ALA A 71 -5.58 -5.71 3.13
N ILE A 72 -4.95 -5.32 4.25
CA ILE A 72 -5.66 -4.83 5.44
C ILE A 72 -6.44 -3.54 5.13
N GLY A 73 -5.77 -2.56 4.51
CA GLY A 73 -6.40 -1.28 4.15
C GLY A 73 -7.57 -1.46 3.18
N ILE A 74 -7.37 -2.29 2.15
CA ILE A 74 -8.41 -2.58 1.14
C ILE A 74 -9.57 -3.35 1.78
N GLY A 75 -9.29 -4.34 2.64
CA GLY A 75 -10.32 -5.11 3.34
C GLY A 75 -11.22 -4.23 4.22
N ILE A 76 -10.63 -3.32 4.99
CA ILE A 76 -11.37 -2.34 5.80
C ILE A 76 -12.21 -1.42 4.91
N ALA A 77 -11.64 -0.91 3.82
CA ALA A 77 -12.36 -0.03 2.90
C ALA A 77 -13.56 -0.73 2.24
N LEU A 78 -13.45 -2.01 1.88
CA LEU A 78 -14.58 -2.80 1.35
C LEU A 78 -15.67 -3.01 2.40
N MET A 79 -15.32 -3.31 3.66
CA MET A 79 -16.32 -3.43 4.74
C MET A 79 -17.05 -2.10 4.97
N VAL A 80 -16.32 -0.98 4.98
CA VAL A 80 -16.89 0.37 5.10
C VAL A 80 -17.80 0.68 3.92
N ALA A 81 -17.41 0.34 2.69
CA ALA A 81 -18.26 0.50 1.51
C ALA A 81 -19.55 -0.34 1.61
N GLY A 82 -19.46 -1.57 2.11
CA GLY A 82 -20.63 -2.41 2.35
C GLY A 82 -21.58 -1.84 3.41
N LEU A 83 -21.04 -1.25 4.48
CA LEU A 83 -21.82 -0.54 5.49
C LEU A 83 -22.47 0.72 4.90
N PHE A 84 -21.77 1.47 4.04
CA PHE A 84 -22.32 2.63 3.35
C PHE A 84 -23.50 2.26 2.43
N LEU A 85 -23.45 1.11 1.75
CA LEU A 85 -24.59 0.61 0.98
C LEU A 85 -25.81 0.32 1.87
N TRP A 86 -25.60 -0.10 3.12
CA TRP A 86 -26.70 -0.30 4.07
C TRP A 86 -27.22 0.99 4.69
N LEU A 87 -26.38 2.00 4.94
CA LEU A 87 -26.76 3.24 5.63
C LEU A 87 -27.23 4.35 4.69
N LEU A 88 -26.64 4.47 3.50
CA LEU A 88 -26.87 5.57 2.55
C LEU A 88 -27.21 5.06 1.14
N PRO A 89 -28.42 4.51 0.91
CA PRO A 89 -28.82 3.99 -0.40
C PRO A 89 -28.87 5.07 -1.50
N HIS A 90 -28.89 6.37 -1.16
CA HIS A 90 -28.83 7.44 -2.16
C HIS A 90 -27.45 7.53 -2.85
N ALA A 91 -26.38 7.03 -2.23
CA ALA A 91 -25.01 7.11 -2.75
C ALA A 91 -24.51 5.80 -3.41
N HIS A 92 -25.39 4.82 -3.65
CA HIS A 92 -24.98 3.47 -4.07
C HIS A 92 -24.12 3.44 -5.34
N HIS A 93 -24.44 4.23 -6.37
CA HIS A 93 -23.62 4.31 -7.58
C HIS A 93 -22.17 4.71 -7.29
N TYR A 94 -21.96 5.74 -6.46
CA TYR A 94 -20.62 6.20 -6.10
C TYR A 94 -19.89 5.16 -5.24
N VAL A 95 -20.56 4.64 -4.22
CA VAL A 95 -19.97 3.67 -3.29
C VAL A 95 -19.58 2.38 -4.04
N SER A 96 -20.43 1.90 -4.94
CA SER A 96 -20.18 0.71 -5.74
C SER A 96 -19.04 0.86 -6.74
N VAL A 97 -18.88 2.02 -7.37
CA VAL A 97 -17.72 2.25 -8.27
C VAL A 97 -16.41 2.24 -7.47
N ASN A 98 -16.38 2.88 -6.30
CA ASN A 98 -15.18 2.87 -5.45
C ASN A 98 -14.87 1.46 -4.94
N ALA A 99 -15.89 0.70 -4.53
CA ALA A 99 -15.72 -0.68 -4.11
C ALA A 99 -15.21 -1.58 -5.24
N LEU A 100 -15.67 -1.36 -6.49
CA LEU A 100 -15.18 -2.08 -7.67
C LEU A 100 -13.70 -1.81 -7.89
N ILE A 101 -13.28 -0.54 -7.83
CA ILE A 101 -11.88 -0.13 -8.01
C ILE A 101 -11.01 -0.77 -6.92
N LEU A 102 -11.43 -0.68 -5.65
CA LEU A 102 -10.72 -1.28 -4.51
C LEU A 102 -10.59 -2.80 -4.66
N SER A 103 -11.63 -3.46 -5.17
CA SER A 103 -11.64 -4.89 -5.40
C SER A 103 -10.66 -5.32 -6.49
N VAL A 104 -10.60 -4.60 -7.63
CA VAL A 104 -9.59 -4.86 -8.66
C VAL A 104 -8.17 -4.52 -8.16
N LEU A 105 -8.03 -3.43 -7.40
CA LEU A 105 -6.77 -3.00 -6.82
C LEU A 105 -6.20 -4.03 -5.84
N SER A 106 -7.04 -4.81 -5.14
CA SER A 106 -6.58 -5.85 -4.21
C SER A 106 -5.74 -6.92 -4.90
N PHE A 107 -6.03 -7.23 -6.17
CA PHE A 107 -5.27 -8.21 -6.94
C PHE A 107 -3.87 -7.69 -7.29
N ALA A 108 -3.79 -6.46 -7.78
CA ALA A 108 -2.52 -5.83 -8.14
C ALA A 108 -1.64 -5.57 -6.89
N ALA A 109 -2.24 -5.13 -5.79
CA ALA A 109 -1.52 -4.78 -4.57
C ALA A 109 -0.94 -6.00 -3.82
N THR A 110 -1.46 -7.21 -4.04
CA THR A 110 -1.09 -8.41 -3.27
C THR A 110 -0.25 -9.43 -4.03
N ASN A 111 0.29 -9.09 -5.22
CA ASN A 111 1.16 -9.96 -6.03
C ASN A 111 0.56 -11.36 -6.31
N LEU A 112 -0.57 -11.39 -7.02
CA LEU A 112 -1.21 -12.58 -7.61
C LEU A 112 -1.85 -13.63 -6.69
N GLY A 113 -2.23 -13.32 -5.45
CA GLY A 113 -3.29 -14.11 -4.81
C GLY A 113 -3.17 -14.38 -3.32
N GLY A 114 -3.64 -13.44 -2.50
CA GLY A 114 -4.13 -13.81 -1.18
C GLY A 114 -5.61 -14.24 -1.19
N PHE A 115 -6.44 -13.65 -2.06
CA PHE A 115 -7.91 -13.63 -1.87
C PHE A 115 -8.67 -13.46 -3.18
N LEU A 116 -8.48 -14.39 -4.12
CA LEU A 116 -9.29 -14.46 -5.33
C LEU A 116 -10.78 -14.44 -4.99
N ILE A 117 -11.17 -15.11 -3.91
CA ILE A 117 -12.57 -15.17 -3.48
C ILE A 117 -12.99 -13.79 -2.95
N GLY A 118 -12.18 -13.12 -2.11
CA GLY A 118 -12.42 -11.75 -1.64
C GLY A 118 -12.57 -10.71 -2.76
N MET A 119 -11.76 -10.82 -3.81
CA MET A 119 -11.89 -10.00 -5.03
C MET A 119 -13.18 -10.31 -5.78
N LEU A 120 -13.50 -11.59 -6.02
CA LEU A 120 -14.72 -11.97 -6.74
C LEU A 120 -15.99 -11.53 -5.98
N LEU A 121 -15.99 -11.69 -4.65
CA LEU A 121 -17.01 -11.18 -3.74
C LEU A 121 -17.14 -9.65 -3.84
N GLY A 122 -16.02 -8.94 -3.87
CA GLY A 122 -15.98 -7.49 -4.00
C GLY A 122 -16.55 -6.99 -5.33
N ILE A 123 -16.17 -7.62 -6.45
CA ILE A 123 -16.70 -7.32 -7.79
C ILE A 123 -18.21 -7.61 -7.83
N ALA A 124 -18.64 -8.79 -7.38
CA ALA A 124 -20.04 -9.17 -7.37
C ALA A 124 -20.90 -8.26 -6.48
N GLY A 125 -20.39 -7.91 -5.29
CA GLY A 125 -21.05 -6.98 -4.37
C GLY A 125 -21.17 -5.56 -4.95
N SER A 126 -20.12 -5.10 -5.63
CA SER A 126 -20.11 -3.81 -6.31
C SER A 126 -21.10 -3.75 -7.46
N ALA A 127 -21.14 -4.78 -8.32
CA ALA A 127 -22.08 -4.86 -9.44
C ALA A 127 -23.55 -4.89 -8.97
N MET A 128 -23.84 -5.66 -7.91
CA MET A 128 -25.19 -5.70 -7.32
C MET A 128 -25.57 -4.40 -6.61
N GLY A 129 -24.62 -3.71 -5.96
CA GLY A 129 -24.86 -2.39 -5.38
C GLY A 129 -25.11 -1.32 -6.45
N PHE A 130 -24.43 -1.42 -7.59
CA PHE A 130 -24.56 -0.47 -8.70
C PHE A 130 -25.87 -0.65 -9.46
N GLY A 131 -26.27 -1.90 -9.73
CA GLY A 131 -27.52 -2.21 -10.43
C GLY A 131 -28.78 -2.11 -9.57
N TRP A 132 -28.65 -1.77 -8.28
CA TRP A 132 -29.80 -1.70 -7.38
C TRP A 132 -30.60 -0.43 -7.61
N THR A 133 -31.86 -0.56 -8.04
CA THR A 133 -32.80 0.54 -8.14
C THR A 133 -33.80 0.50 -6.98
N PRO A 134 -34.17 1.65 -6.40
CA PRO A 134 -35.27 1.70 -5.46
C PRO A 134 -36.53 1.20 -6.17
N VAL A 135 -37.18 0.18 -5.62
CA VAL A 135 -38.52 -0.21 -6.05
C VAL A 135 -39.43 0.95 -5.67
N ALA A 136 -39.81 1.75 -6.68
CA ALA A 136 -40.84 2.75 -6.51
C ALA A 136 -42.17 1.99 -6.35
N ASP A 137 -42.64 1.87 -5.12
CA ASP A 137 -44.08 1.80 -4.88
C ASP A 137 -44.60 3.19 -5.27
N ASP A 138 -45.02 3.39 -6.53
CA ASP A 138 -46.05 4.35 -6.97
C ASP A 138 -46.05 4.54 -8.50
N ASP A 139 -46.66 3.59 -9.21
CA ASP A 139 -47.16 3.78 -10.59
C ASP A 139 -48.60 4.33 -10.61
N GLN A 140 -49.09 4.95 -9.53
CA GLN A 140 -50.42 5.58 -9.49
C GLN A 140 -50.41 6.86 -8.65
N GLU A 141 -49.90 8.00 -9.17
CA GLU A 141 -50.57 9.33 -8.95
C GLU A 141 -49.91 10.60 -9.52
N ARG A 142 -48.74 10.60 -10.19
CA ARG A 142 -48.17 11.88 -10.66
C ARG A 142 -47.69 11.90 -12.11
N ALA A 143 -48.67 11.88 -13.01
CA ALA A 143 -48.53 12.60 -14.27
C ALA A 143 -48.43 14.11 -13.98
N GLY A 144 -47.39 14.76 -14.52
CA GLY A 144 -47.34 16.21 -14.64
C GLY A 144 -46.47 16.97 -13.63
N ARG A 145 -45.14 16.95 -13.84
CA ARG A 145 -44.33 18.18 -13.69
C ARG A 145 -42.97 18.02 -14.39
N PRO A 146 -42.57 18.96 -15.26
CA PRO A 146 -41.23 18.94 -15.85
C PRO A 146 -40.19 19.26 -14.77
N LYS A 147 -39.10 18.50 -14.80
CA LYS A 147 -37.98 18.57 -13.87
C LYS A 147 -37.04 19.71 -14.29
N VAL A 148 -37.06 20.83 -13.57
CA VAL A 148 -35.99 21.83 -13.66
C VAL A 148 -34.81 21.33 -12.82
N ARG A 149 -33.68 21.12 -13.51
CA ARG A 149 -32.37 20.88 -12.93
C ARG A 149 -31.68 22.24 -12.85
N ASP A 150 -31.19 22.63 -11.66
CA ASP A 150 -29.88 23.27 -11.49
C ASP A 150 -29.58 23.64 -10.03
N GLY A 151 -28.28 23.72 -9.71
CA GLY A 151 -27.72 24.31 -8.48
C GLY A 151 -27.14 23.28 -7.49
N GLN A 152 -26.04 22.57 -7.78
CA GLN A 152 -24.66 23.10 -7.73
C GLN A 152 -24.32 23.74 -6.38
N GLY A 153 -23.98 22.92 -5.38
CA GLY A 153 -23.62 23.44 -4.06
C GLY A 153 -22.98 22.46 -3.09
N THR A 154 -22.21 21.46 -3.55
CA THR A 154 -21.33 20.67 -2.62
C THR A 154 -20.20 19.89 -3.29
N ARG A 155 -19.97 20.08 -4.61
CA ARG A 155 -18.99 19.31 -5.37
C ARG A 155 -17.52 19.60 -5.06
N THR A 156 -17.22 20.53 -4.17
CA THR A 156 -15.83 20.91 -3.86
C THR A 156 -15.26 20.17 -2.65
N LEU A 157 -16.06 19.52 -1.81
CA LEU A 157 -15.57 18.84 -0.60
C LEU A 157 -15.47 17.31 -0.72
N ALA A 158 -16.13 16.69 -1.69
CA ALA A 158 -16.15 15.21 -1.84
C ALA A 158 -15.14 14.64 -2.85
N VAL A 159 -14.41 15.49 -3.58
CA VAL A 159 -13.44 15.08 -4.60
C VAL A 159 -12.05 14.79 -4.02
N LEU A 160 -11.74 15.27 -2.81
CA LEU A 160 -10.37 15.24 -2.28
C LEU A 160 -10.04 14.04 -1.40
N LEU A 161 -11.03 13.29 -0.91
CA LEU A 161 -10.75 12.17 0.00
C LEU A 161 -10.21 10.89 -0.68
N PRO A 162 -10.59 10.51 -1.92
CA PRO A 162 -9.99 9.36 -2.59
C PRO A 162 -8.68 9.70 -3.33
N VAL A 163 -8.48 10.96 -3.76
CA VAL A 163 -7.27 11.38 -4.48
C VAL A 163 -6.07 11.49 -3.55
N VAL A 164 -6.27 11.82 -2.27
CA VAL A 164 -5.17 11.90 -1.30
C VAL A 164 -4.71 10.50 -0.81
N LEU A 165 -5.55 9.47 -0.92
CA LEU A 165 -5.17 8.08 -0.62
C LEU A 165 -4.67 7.31 -1.85
N ALA A 166 -5.08 7.68 -3.07
CA ALA A 166 -4.54 7.11 -4.31
C ALA A 166 -3.27 7.83 -4.83
N GLY A 167 -3.06 9.09 -4.43
CA GLY A 167 -1.91 9.91 -4.83
C GLY A 167 -0.57 9.49 -4.25
N THR A 168 -0.55 8.63 -3.23
CA THR A 168 0.69 8.12 -2.62
C THR A 168 1.18 6.80 -3.21
N VAL A 169 0.40 6.13 -4.09
CA VAL A 169 0.76 4.81 -4.63
C VAL A 169 0.91 4.79 -6.15
N LEU A 170 0.28 5.72 -6.89
CA LEU A 170 0.31 5.69 -8.36
C LEU A 170 1.25 6.72 -9.03
N TRP A 171 2.06 7.46 -8.28
CA TRP A 171 3.10 8.34 -8.84
C TRP A 171 4.53 7.87 -8.55
N GLY A 172 4.77 6.56 -8.71
CA GLY A 172 6.08 5.97 -8.41
C GLY A 172 6.55 4.83 -9.32
N ALA A 173 5.83 4.51 -10.40
CA ALA A 173 6.28 3.51 -11.38
C ALA A 173 6.30 4.14 -12.77
N VAL A 174 7.24 5.06 -12.98
CA VAL A 174 7.71 5.36 -14.33
C VAL A 174 8.52 4.13 -14.76
N PRO A 175 8.19 3.42 -15.85
CA PRO A 175 9.09 2.40 -16.37
C PRO A 175 10.43 3.08 -16.63
N ALA A 176 11.52 2.49 -16.14
CA ALA A 176 12.87 3.01 -16.33
C ALA A 176 13.15 3.19 -17.82
N ARG A 177 12.87 4.39 -18.32
CA ARG A 177 13.42 4.88 -19.57
C ARG A 177 14.90 5.04 -19.25
N ALA A 178 15.74 4.21 -19.88
CA ALA A 178 17.16 4.49 -19.95
C ALA A 178 17.33 5.97 -20.29
N ALA A 179 17.95 6.72 -19.38
CA ALA A 179 18.29 8.10 -19.64
C ALA A 179 19.24 8.13 -20.87
N PRO A 180 19.02 9.04 -21.82
CA PRO A 180 20.04 9.35 -22.83
C PRO A 180 21.28 9.89 -22.09
N GLY A 181 22.46 9.47 -22.52
CA GLY A 181 23.71 9.55 -21.76
C GLY A 181 24.41 10.92 -21.65
N ASP A 182 25.65 10.81 -21.18
CA ASP A 182 26.75 11.79 -21.01
C ASP A 182 26.66 12.64 -19.72
N ASP A 183 27.50 12.44 -18.69
CA ASP A 183 28.92 12.03 -18.66
C ASP A 183 29.16 10.73 -17.87
N GLY A 184 29.91 9.79 -18.46
CA GLY A 184 30.21 8.48 -17.87
C GLY A 184 31.06 8.57 -16.60
N ILE A 185 30.42 8.71 -15.43
CA ILE A 185 31.08 8.50 -14.13
C ILE A 185 31.34 7.00 -13.99
N VAL A 186 32.59 6.58 -14.28
CA VAL A 186 33.05 5.20 -14.14
C VAL A 186 33.39 4.94 -12.68
N ALA A 187 32.78 3.93 -12.07
CA ALA A 187 33.10 3.56 -10.69
C ALA A 187 34.53 3.01 -10.57
N ALA A 188 35.13 3.16 -9.39
CA ALA A 188 36.48 2.69 -9.10
C ALA A 188 36.58 1.16 -9.27
N ARG A 189 37.75 0.67 -9.72
CA ARG A 189 37.99 -0.78 -9.94
C ARG A 189 37.82 -1.59 -8.64
N THR A 190 38.31 -1.03 -7.54
CA THR A 190 38.17 -1.58 -6.18
C THR A 190 37.22 -0.69 -5.39
N PRO A 191 36.00 -1.18 -5.07
CA PRO A 191 35.05 -0.41 -4.27
C PRO A 191 35.67 -0.06 -2.91
N PRO A 192 35.71 1.22 -2.51
CA PRO A 192 36.10 1.59 -1.15
C PRO A 192 35.20 0.93 -0.11
N THR A 193 35.82 0.49 0.98
CA THR A 193 35.11 0.06 2.18
C THR A 193 34.89 1.26 3.07
N ILE A 194 33.66 1.43 3.52
CA ILE A 194 33.24 2.50 4.41
C ILE A 194 32.76 1.89 5.71
N THR A 195 33.11 2.52 6.82
CA THR A 195 32.60 2.22 8.16
C THR A 195 32.13 3.50 8.82
N THR A 196 31.02 3.43 9.56
CA THR A 196 30.45 4.56 10.30
C THR A 196 29.75 4.02 11.54
N THR A 197 29.84 4.72 12.67
CA THR A 197 29.21 4.28 13.92
C THR A 197 27.71 4.50 13.89
N LEU A 198 27.28 5.59 13.24
CA LEU A 198 25.89 5.94 13.02
C LEU A 198 25.66 6.28 11.55
N PHE A 199 24.55 5.78 11.00
CA PHE A 199 24.00 6.19 9.71
C PHE A 199 22.54 6.60 9.93
N ALA A 200 22.26 7.88 9.79
CA ALA A 200 20.94 8.48 9.99
C ALA A 200 20.42 9.03 8.65
N PRO A 201 19.64 8.24 7.89
CA PRO A 201 19.00 8.71 6.67
C PRO A 201 17.85 9.66 7.04
N GLN A 202 17.71 10.73 6.26
CA GLN A 202 16.60 11.68 6.40
C GLN A 202 15.63 11.49 5.25
N GLY A 203 14.41 11.07 5.58
CA GLY A 203 13.39 10.74 4.59
C GLY A 203 13.38 9.26 4.22
N PHE A 204 12.58 8.90 3.21
CA PHE A 204 12.49 7.54 2.73
C PHE A 204 13.73 7.16 1.92
N ILE A 205 14.28 5.98 2.20
CA ILE A 205 15.26 5.35 1.32
C ILE A 205 14.50 4.55 0.27
N VAL A 206 14.73 4.86 -1.00
CA VAL A 206 14.29 4.04 -2.12
C VAL A 206 15.46 3.16 -2.54
N ALA A 207 15.31 1.86 -2.33
CA ALA A 207 16.31 0.88 -2.72
C ALA A 207 16.02 0.32 -4.13
N GLY A 208 17.05 -0.01 -4.90
CA GLY A 208 16.93 -0.67 -6.20
C GLY A 208 18.20 -1.44 -6.55
N VAL A 209 18.24 -2.11 -7.70
CA VAL A 209 19.44 -2.77 -8.22
C VAL A 209 19.67 -2.30 -9.65
N THR A 210 20.92 -1.97 -9.98
CA THR A 210 21.32 -1.55 -11.33
C THR A 210 22.74 -1.99 -11.62
N ASP A 211 23.14 -1.96 -12.88
CA ASP A 211 24.52 -2.22 -13.29
C ASP A 211 25.23 -0.89 -13.56
N VAL A 212 26.38 -0.70 -12.92
CA VAL A 212 27.22 0.49 -13.11
C VAL A 212 28.42 0.13 -13.98
N PRO A 213 28.74 0.91 -15.03
CA PRO A 213 29.92 0.64 -15.85
C PRO A 213 31.21 0.85 -15.05
N THR A 214 32.09 -0.15 -15.08
CA THR A 214 33.47 -0.05 -14.55
C THR A 214 34.48 -0.39 -15.63
N ALA A 215 35.76 -0.10 -15.39
CA ALA A 215 36.84 -0.46 -16.31
C ALA A 215 36.99 -1.97 -16.57
N GLU A 216 36.47 -2.82 -15.68
CA GLU A 216 36.56 -4.30 -15.77
C GLU A 216 35.26 -4.94 -16.28
N GLY A 217 34.21 -4.14 -16.52
CA GLY A 217 32.89 -4.61 -16.93
C GLY A 217 31.76 -4.02 -16.08
N PRO A 218 30.49 -4.32 -16.40
CA PRO A 218 29.35 -3.89 -15.61
C PRO A 218 29.40 -4.51 -14.22
N LEU A 219 29.34 -3.68 -13.18
CA LEU A 219 29.27 -4.10 -11.78
C LEU A 219 27.84 -3.95 -11.28
N LYS A 220 27.26 -5.08 -10.84
CA LYS A 220 25.92 -5.10 -10.26
C LYS A 220 25.94 -4.49 -8.87
N VAL A 221 25.15 -3.46 -8.65
CA VAL A 221 25.11 -2.69 -7.40
C VAL A 221 23.68 -2.44 -6.92
N MET A 222 23.54 -2.35 -5.61
CA MET A 222 22.35 -1.87 -4.94
C MET A 222 22.39 -0.35 -4.87
N VAL A 223 21.28 0.29 -5.22
CA VAL A 223 21.16 1.75 -5.26
C VAL A 223 20.25 2.19 -4.13
N LEU A 224 20.72 3.09 -3.26
CA LEU A 224 19.92 3.70 -2.20
C LEU A 224 19.77 5.19 -2.48
N ARG A 225 18.53 5.64 -2.73
CA ARG A 225 18.22 7.05 -3.00
C ARG A 225 17.51 7.68 -1.81
N MET A 226 17.96 8.86 -1.41
CA MET A 226 17.41 9.61 -0.27
C MET A 226 17.64 11.12 -0.44
N LYS A 227 17.00 11.94 0.40
CA LYS A 227 17.13 13.40 0.37
C LYS A 227 18.33 13.94 1.14
N ALA A 228 18.69 13.26 2.22
CA ALA A 228 19.82 13.60 3.05
C ALA A 228 20.23 12.39 3.88
N ALA A 229 21.48 12.38 4.32
CA ALA A 229 22.00 11.40 5.26
C ALA A 229 23.07 12.04 6.12
N SER A 230 23.08 11.70 7.41
CA SER A 230 24.14 12.10 8.34
C SER A 230 24.87 10.86 8.83
N LEU A 231 26.20 10.93 8.84
CA LEU A 231 27.10 9.87 9.25
C LEU A 231 28.03 10.38 10.37
N THR A 232 28.33 9.51 11.33
CA THR A 232 29.23 9.82 12.46
C THR A 232 30.40 8.84 12.48
N ASP A 233 31.61 9.35 12.74
CA ASP A 233 32.86 8.58 12.68
C ASP A 233 33.05 7.89 11.33
N TYR A 234 32.87 8.65 10.25
CA TYR A 234 33.04 8.16 8.88
C TYR A 234 34.49 7.78 8.64
N ARG A 235 34.72 6.54 8.19
CA ARG A 235 36.02 6.09 7.69
C ARG A 235 35.86 5.36 6.38
N LEU A 236 36.56 5.85 5.37
CA LEU A 236 36.72 5.22 4.07
C LEU A 236 38.15 4.70 3.95
N THR A 237 38.29 3.47 3.49
CA THR A 237 39.56 2.91 3.06
C THR A 237 39.43 2.42 1.63
N THR A 238 40.44 2.70 0.81
CA THR A 238 40.51 2.23 -0.56
C THR A 238 41.94 1.83 -0.90
N ARG A 239 42.09 1.03 -1.95
CA ARG A 239 43.38 0.58 -2.44
C ARG A 239 43.56 1.06 -3.87
N ASP A 240 44.67 1.77 -4.09
CA ASP A 240 45.12 2.16 -5.42
C ASP A 240 46.46 1.46 -5.70
N GLY A 241 46.41 0.38 -6.47
CA GLY A 241 47.54 -0.51 -6.70
C GLY A 241 48.05 -1.15 -5.39
N SER A 242 49.28 -0.83 -4.99
CA SER A 242 49.87 -1.33 -3.74
C SER A 242 49.63 -0.42 -2.53
N ARG A 243 49.13 0.80 -2.72
CA ARG A 243 48.97 1.80 -1.65
C ARG A 243 47.56 1.77 -1.07
N GLU A 244 47.47 1.87 0.25
CA GLU A 244 46.21 2.00 0.96
C GLU A 244 45.96 3.48 1.27
N LEU A 245 44.85 4.01 0.76
CA LEU A 245 44.40 5.37 1.03
C LEU A 245 43.28 5.31 2.05
N SER A 246 43.30 6.21 3.02
CA SER A 246 42.24 6.35 4.02
C SER A 246 41.75 7.79 4.12
N LEU A 247 40.46 7.94 4.31
CA LEU A 247 39.80 9.21 4.56
C LEU A 247 38.88 9.04 5.76
N GLY A 248 39.06 9.88 6.78
CA GLY A 248 38.24 9.89 7.99
C GLY A 248 37.57 11.23 8.17
N ALA A 249 36.37 11.26 8.73
CA ALA A 249 35.69 12.47 9.16
C ALA A 249 34.89 12.17 10.44
N ASP A 250 34.86 13.11 11.38
CA ASP A 250 34.09 12.94 12.61
C ASP A 250 32.58 13.00 12.30
N THR A 251 32.19 13.84 11.33
CA THR A 251 30.83 13.92 10.78
C THR A 251 30.87 14.03 9.26
N LEU A 252 29.88 13.44 8.59
CA LEU A 252 29.69 13.57 7.16
C LEU A 252 28.20 13.73 6.86
N ASP A 253 27.82 14.91 6.36
CA ASP A 253 26.46 15.25 5.99
C ASP A 253 26.32 15.34 4.47
N LEU A 254 25.39 14.56 3.94
CA LEU A 254 25.02 14.51 2.53
C LEU A 254 23.64 15.14 2.36
N SER A 255 23.47 16.00 1.35
CA SER A 255 22.19 16.69 1.11
C SER A 255 21.87 16.82 -0.38
N GLY A 256 20.57 16.86 -0.67
CA GLY A 256 20.04 17.01 -2.02
C GLY A 256 19.67 15.67 -2.66
N ALA A 257 20.06 15.44 -3.91
CA ALA A 257 19.84 14.18 -4.62
C ALA A 257 20.88 13.10 -4.24
N VAL A 258 20.82 12.60 -3.00
CA VAL A 258 21.78 11.60 -2.50
C VAL A 258 21.48 10.23 -3.08
N THR A 259 22.46 9.66 -3.79
CA THR A 259 22.40 8.29 -4.32
C THR A 259 23.67 7.53 -3.95
N LEU A 260 23.51 6.42 -3.22
CA LEU A 260 24.58 5.52 -2.83
C LEU A 260 24.52 4.25 -3.69
N TYR A 261 25.62 3.90 -4.35
CA TYR A 261 25.77 2.67 -5.13
C TYR A 261 26.66 1.70 -4.37
N LEU A 262 26.08 0.62 -3.86
CA LEU A 262 26.72 -0.28 -2.91
C LEU A 262 26.72 -1.72 -3.43
N THR A 263 27.84 -2.43 -3.33
CA THR A 263 27.89 -3.88 -3.59
C THR A 263 27.49 -4.69 -2.35
N LYS A 264 27.64 -4.09 -1.18
CA LYS A 264 27.30 -4.69 0.10
C LYS A 264 27.00 -3.60 1.12
N PHE A 265 25.98 -3.82 1.94
CA PHE A 265 25.62 -2.92 3.03
C PHE A 265 25.23 -3.73 4.26
N LYS A 266 25.95 -3.54 5.35
CA LYS A 266 25.71 -4.20 6.64
C LYS A 266 25.49 -3.14 7.70
N GLY A 267 24.54 -3.37 8.59
CA GLY A 267 24.31 -2.50 9.74
C GLY A 267 23.25 -3.08 10.67
N CYS A 268 23.18 -2.54 11.89
CA CYS A 268 22.21 -2.94 12.89
C CYS A 268 21.11 -1.89 13.02
N ILE A 269 19.86 -2.30 12.80
CA ILE A 269 18.69 -1.44 12.95
C ILE A 269 18.42 -1.27 14.44
N GLU A 270 18.43 -0.03 14.92
CA GLU A 270 18.22 0.33 16.34
C GLU A 270 19.13 -0.44 17.32
N GLY A 271 20.28 -0.96 16.84
CA GLY A 271 21.20 -1.78 17.63
C GLY A 271 20.72 -3.21 17.95
N ILE A 272 19.56 -3.64 17.46
CA ILE A 272 18.94 -4.93 17.84
C ILE A 272 19.03 -5.95 16.70
N LEU A 273 18.75 -5.51 15.46
CA LEU A 273 18.68 -6.41 14.30
C LEU A 273 19.76 -6.08 13.27
N CYS A 274 20.81 -6.91 13.21
CA CYS A 274 21.90 -6.76 12.25
C CYS A 274 21.60 -7.46 10.93
N LEU A 275 21.48 -6.67 9.86
CA LEU A 275 21.17 -7.15 8.53
C LEU A 275 22.33 -6.91 7.58
N THR A 276 22.49 -7.80 6.60
CA THR A 276 23.43 -7.62 5.49
C THR A 276 22.65 -7.71 4.19
N PHE A 277 22.78 -6.67 3.39
CA PHE A 277 22.12 -6.50 2.12
C PHE A 277 23.15 -6.58 1.00
N THR A 278 22.86 -7.41 0.00
CA THR A 278 23.62 -7.53 -1.23
C THR A 278 22.67 -7.55 -2.42
N PRO A 279 23.11 -7.18 -3.63
CA PRO A 279 22.28 -7.14 -4.84
C PRO A 279 21.62 -8.48 -5.20
N ASP A 280 22.16 -9.61 -4.74
CA ASP A 280 21.75 -10.96 -5.18
C ASP A 280 20.85 -11.70 -4.18
N LYS A 281 20.73 -11.26 -2.93
CA LYS A 281 20.13 -12.08 -1.85
C LYS A 281 18.78 -11.63 -1.31
N LEU A 282 18.13 -10.60 -1.85
CA LEU A 282 16.82 -10.15 -1.38
C LEU A 282 16.03 -9.49 -2.53
N PRO A 283 14.69 -9.66 -2.63
CA PRO A 283 13.89 -8.81 -3.50
C PRO A 283 13.86 -7.39 -2.90
N VAL A 284 14.59 -6.47 -3.51
CA VAL A 284 14.55 -5.03 -3.24
C VAL A 284 13.22 -4.50 -3.86
N PRO A 285 12.37 -3.71 -3.14
CA PRO A 285 12.75 -2.68 -2.17
C PRO A 285 12.03 -2.70 -0.81
N PRO A 286 12.76 -2.59 0.32
CA PRO A 286 12.20 -2.06 1.55
C PRO A 286 12.25 -0.53 1.54
N LEU A 287 11.08 0.12 1.61
CA LEU A 287 10.97 1.52 2.05
C LEU A 287 11.36 1.55 3.54
N VAL A 288 12.56 2.01 3.85
CA VAL A 288 12.95 2.25 5.25
C VAL A 288 12.25 3.53 5.72
N PRO A 289 11.44 3.49 6.81
CA PRO A 289 10.81 4.68 7.36
C PRO A 289 11.86 5.73 7.77
N PRO A 290 11.53 7.04 7.70
CA PRO A 290 12.47 8.14 7.89
C PRO A 290 13.04 8.30 9.31
N PHE A 291 12.72 7.40 10.23
CA PHE A 291 13.11 7.48 11.64
C PHE A 291 14.06 6.36 12.07
N VAL A 292 14.45 5.47 11.14
CA VAL A 292 15.32 4.34 11.46
C VAL A 292 16.77 4.74 11.24
N PHE A 293 17.53 4.88 12.32
CA PHE A 293 18.99 4.98 12.27
C PHE A 293 19.62 3.60 12.37
N MET A 294 20.78 3.45 11.74
CA MET A 294 21.56 2.22 11.79
C MET A 294 22.88 2.46 12.51
N THR A 295 23.25 1.49 13.34
CA THR A 295 24.54 1.48 14.04
C THR A 295 25.47 0.44 13.44
N GLU A 296 26.76 0.60 13.69
CA GLU A 296 27.82 -0.33 13.24
C GLU A 296 27.75 -0.62 11.75
N VAL A 297 27.64 0.44 10.95
CA VAL A 297 27.44 0.31 9.52
C VAL A 297 28.78 0.06 8.83
N SER A 298 28.79 -0.95 7.97
CA SER A 298 29.90 -1.26 7.07
C SER A 298 29.35 -1.45 5.66
N ALA A 299 29.91 -0.74 4.69
CA ALA A 299 29.43 -0.74 3.32
C ALA A 299 30.60 -0.83 2.34
N GLU A 300 30.40 -1.55 1.25
CA GLU A 300 31.29 -1.52 0.09
C GLU A 300 30.61 -0.62 -0.95
N GLN A 301 31.17 0.58 -1.14
CA GLN A 301 30.55 1.63 -1.93
C GLN A 301 31.28 1.77 -3.26
N ALA A 302 30.59 1.47 -4.36
CA ALA A 302 31.12 1.64 -5.70
C ALA A 302 31.12 3.12 -6.13
N LEU A 303 30.07 3.86 -5.78
CA LEU A 303 29.90 5.26 -6.15
C LEU A 303 28.97 5.99 -5.16
N VAL A 304 29.18 7.29 -4.97
CA VAL A 304 28.23 8.19 -4.30
C VAL A 304 28.02 9.43 -5.14
N THR A 305 26.77 9.87 -5.25
CA THR A 305 26.41 11.16 -5.85
C THR A 305 25.52 11.94 -4.90
N SER A 306 25.70 13.26 -4.85
CA SER A 306 24.90 14.18 -4.03
C SER A 306 25.16 15.61 -4.50
N ASP A 307 24.25 16.53 -4.17
CA ASP A 307 24.42 17.94 -4.52
C ASP A 307 25.42 18.66 -3.59
N SER A 308 25.49 18.24 -2.32
CA SER A 308 26.42 18.78 -1.35
C SER A 308 26.92 17.71 -0.38
N ILE A 309 28.21 17.77 -0.06
CA ILE A 309 28.89 16.95 0.94
C ILE A 309 29.61 17.89 1.91
N VAL A 310 29.26 17.82 3.19
CA VAL A 310 29.92 18.58 4.26
C VAL A 310 30.60 17.60 5.21
N ALA A 311 31.91 17.73 5.37
CA ALA A 311 32.72 16.86 6.23
C ALA A 311 33.32 17.65 7.39
N GLY A 312 32.99 17.26 8.63
CA GLY A 312 33.61 17.79 9.84
C GLY A 312 34.82 16.96 10.26
N GLY A 313 35.93 17.62 10.59
CA GLY A 313 37.12 16.93 11.12
C GLY A 313 37.83 16.02 10.10
N LEU A 314 37.84 16.42 8.82
CA LEU A 314 38.41 15.62 7.73
C LEU A 314 39.90 15.29 7.96
N LYS A 315 40.25 14.02 7.82
CA LYS A 315 41.60 13.45 7.93
C LYS A 315 41.88 12.61 6.68
N LEU A 316 43.04 12.82 6.07
CA LEU A 316 43.51 12.04 4.92
C LEU A 316 44.76 11.27 5.33
N GLY A 317 44.84 10.01 4.91
CA GLY A 317 45.97 9.13 5.17
C GLY A 317 46.35 8.34 3.92
N ALA A 318 47.64 8.05 3.79
CA ALA A 318 48.15 7.12 2.79
C ALA A 318 49.19 6.22 3.47
N ARG A 319 49.07 4.91 3.25
CA ARG A 319 50.01 3.89 3.71
C ARG A 319 50.58 3.15 2.49
N ALA A 320 51.89 2.97 2.51
CA ALA A 320 52.65 2.29 1.45
C ALA A 320 52.72 0.78 1.68
#